data_AF-A0A256WF16-F1
#
_entry.id   AF-A0A256WF16-F1
#
_cell.length_a   1.000
_cell.length_b   1.000
_cell.length_c   1.000
_cell.angle_alpha   90.00
_cell.angle_beta   90.00
_cell.angle_gamma   90.00
#
_symmetry.space_group_name_H-M   'P 1'
#
loop_
_entity.id
_entity.type
_entity.pdbx_description
1 polymer ?
#
loop_
_entity_poly.entity_id
_entity_poly.type
_entity_poly.pdbx_seq_one_letter_code
_entity_poly.pdbx_strand_id
1 'polypeptide(L)'
;MTITQLIEKYNANRDYYLTNKYNETLLRSDFLDPFFELLGWDIKNNAGKQTNEREVILEEAFKANASEHSKKPDYTFRLFSERKFFLEAKKPHITIESNNNTAKQVRRYGFTAKLKISVLSNFEYLIIYDTSVKVEKDDTFQKALVTKYHYSEYESKFEEIKHLLGKESVYSGAFETEWKEIETKIKQYSIDNLFLNQINEWRKSLGAEIFKHKPKIDEQQLNDIVQSYLNRVLFLRVCEDRNLEDYQTLLKFANANDFKALIKKFEQADKRYNSGLFDQLLKDIIIENISSVFWTIIKQLYYPESPYSFSVFSSDVLGSIYEIFLSEKLTVQNGVVVLVKKP
;
A
#
# COMPACT_ATOMS: atom_id res chain seq x y z
N MET A 1 5.58 12.79 -31.58
CA MET A 1 5.59 11.32 -31.68
C MET A 1 4.14 10.87 -31.71
N THR A 2 3.77 9.89 -32.53
CA THR A 2 2.43 9.26 -32.55
C THR A 2 2.47 7.90 -31.85
N ILE A 3 1.31 7.29 -31.60
CA ILE A 3 1.26 5.92 -31.04
C ILE A 3 1.92 4.90 -31.98
N THR A 4 1.68 5.02 -33.29
CA THR A 4 2.29 4.17 -34.33
C THR A 4 3.82 4.28 -34.31
N GLN A 5 4.36 5.50 -34.23
CA GLN A 5 5.81 5.73 -34.14
C GLN A 5 6.42 5.12 -32.85
N LEU A 6 5.68 5.14 -31.74
CA LEU A 6 6.13 4.56 -30.48
C LEU A 6 6.16 3.02 -30.54
N ILE A 7 5.16 2.42 -31.18
CA ILE A 7 5.10 0.97 -31.47
C ILE A 7 6.25 0.57 -32.39
N GLU A 8 6.47 1.31 -33.48
CA GLU A 8 7.57 1.07 -34.42
C GLU A 8 8.94 1.14 -33.73
N LYS A 9 9.16 2.15 -32.89
CA LYS A 9 10.39 2.28 -32.08
C LYS A 9 10.60 1.04 -31.20
N TYR A 10 9.55 0.58 -30.51
CA TYR A 10 9.63 -0.60 -29.65
C TYR A 10 9.93 -1.85 -30.46
N ASN A 11 9.17 -2.07 -31.54
CA ASN A 11 9.29 -3.24 -32.39
C ASN A 11 10.67 -3.37 -33.03
N ALA A 12 11.26 -2.25 -33.50
CA ALA A 12 12.56 -2.23 -34.14
C ALA A 12 13.72 -2.69 -33.23
N ASN A 13 13.58 -2.56 -31.91
CA ASN A 13 14.63 -2.92 -30.94
C ASN A 13 14.12 -3.88 -29.85
N ARG A 14 13.01 -4.58 -30.09
CA ARG A 14 12.33 -5.42 -29.09
C ARG A 14 13.28 -6.46 -28.48
N ASP A 15 14.11 -7.10 -29.29
CA ASP A 15 15.06 -8.12 -28.83
C ASP A 15 16.04 -7.57 -27.78
N TYR A 16 16.47 -6.31 -27.92
CA TYR A 16 17.32 -5.64 -26.94
C TYR A 16 16.54 -5.30 -25.66
N TYR A 17 15.32 -4.79 -25.79
CA TYR A 17 14.47 -4.41 -24.65
C TYR A 17 14.09 -5.62 -23.78
N LEU A 18 13.99 -6.81 -24.37
CA LEU A 18 13.77 -8.08 -23.68
C LEU A 18 15.02 -8.67 -23.01
N THR A 19 16.14 -7.97 -23.03
CA THR A 19 17.32 -8.38 -22.26
C THR A 19 17.31 -7.80 -20.84
N ASN A 20 18.07 -8.43 -19.94
CA ASN A 20 18.28 -7.90 -18.58
C ASN A 20 19.08 -6.58 -18.55
N LYS A 21 19.69 -6.18 -19.67
CA LYS A 21 20.47 -4.93 -19.79
C LYS A 21 19.58 -3.70 -19.88
N TYR A 22 18.37 -3.84 -20.43
CA TYR A 22 17.40 -2.76 -20.50
C TYR A 22 16.65 -2.65 -19.17
N ASN A 23 16.77 -1.50 -18.52
CA ASN A 23 16.24 -1.29 -17.18
C ASN A 23 14.88 -0.58 -17.19
N GLU A 24 14.22 -0.57 -16.04
CA GLU A 24 12.88 -0.03 -15.86
C GLU A 24 12.84 1.48 -16.02
N THR A 25 13.88 2.20 -15.59
CA THR A 25 13.98 3.66 -15.76
C THR A 25 14.03 4.04 -17.23
N LEU A 26 14.80 3.32 -18.05
CA LEU A 26 14.85 3.54 -19.50
C LEU A 26 13.51 3.24 -20.13
N LEU A 27 12.86 2.11 -19.79
CA LEU A 27 11.51 1.80 -20.27
C LEU A 27 10.52 2.92 -19.97
N ARG A 28 10.54 3.42 -18.73
CA ARG A 28 9.69 4.53 -18.29
C ARG A 28 9.90 5.74 -19.19
N SER A 29 11.13 6.22 -19.33
CA SER A 29 11.44 7.41 -20.15
C SER A 29 11.22 7.22 -21.65
N ASP A 30 11.51 6.04 -22.19
CA ASP A 30 11.50 5.77 -23.62
C ASP A 30 10.10 5.46 -24.16
N PHE A 31 9.23 4.90 -23.32
CA PHE A 31 7.99 4.26 -23.74
C PHE A 31 6.78 4.60 -22.87
N LEU A 32 6.84 4.46 -21.54
CA LEU A 32 5.66 4.75 -20.71
C LEU A 32 5.37 6.24 -20.60
N ASP A 33 6.37 7.08 -20.33
CA ASP A 33 6.16 8.54 -20.24
C ASP A 33 5.57 9.06 -21.55
N PRO A 34 6.13 8.75 -22.74
CA PRO A 34 5.52 9.21 -23.98
C PRO A 34 4.15 8.58 -24.26
N PHE A 35 3.91 7.33 -23.88
CA PHE A 35 2.60 6.70 -24.04
C PHE A 35 1.51 7.44 -23.25
N PHE A 36 1.77 7.75 -21.98
CA PHE A 36 0.81 8.50 -21.16
C PHE A 36 0.73 10.00 -21.53
N GLU A 37 1.79 10.59 -22.08
CA GLU A 37 1.73 11.91 -22.72
C GLU A 37 0.78 11.91 -23.93
N LEU A 38 0.75 10.83 -24.73
CA LEU A 38 -0.22 10.68 -25.82
C LEU A 38 -1.67 10.47 -25.33
N LEU A 39 -1.84 10.00 -24.10
CA LEU A 39 -3.13 9.97 -23.40
C LEU A 39 -3.50 11.33 -22.76
N GLY A 40 -2.67 12.35 -22.97
CA GLY A 40 -2.91 13.73 -22.58
C GLY A 40 -2.32 14.15 -21.23
N TRP A 41 -1.62 13.26 -20.51
CA TRP A 41 -1.07 13.56 -19.19
C TRP A 41 0.25 14.35 -19.27
N ASP A 42 0.42 15.36 -18.40
CA ASP A 42 1.68 16.12 -18.32
C ASP A 42 2.69 15.40 -17.40
N ILE A 43 3.35 14.37 -17.93
CA ILE A 43 4.32 13.54 -17.18
C ILE A 43 5.56 14.34 -16.79
N LYS A 44 6.11 15.14 -17.72
CA LYS A 44 7.34 15.91 -17.53
C LYS A 44 7.14 17.25 -16.80
N ASN A 45 5.91 17.56 -16.41
CA ASN A 45 5.54 18.84 -15.81
C ASN A 45 5.94 20.04 -16.69
N ASN A 46 5.67 19.95 -17.99
CA ASN A 46 5.94 21.02 -18.95
C ASN A 46 5.14 22.29 -18.62
N ALA A 47 4.00 22.16 -17.93
CA ALA A 47 3.23 23.29 -17.44
C ALA A 47 3.86 24.02 -16.23
N GLY A 48 4.98 23.52 -15.69
CA GLY A 48 5.72 24.18 -14.61
C GLY A 48 4.99 24.22 -13.26
N LYS A 49 4.04 23.30 -13.04
CA LYS A 49 3.20 23.27 -11.84
C LYS A 49 3.97 22.87 -10.60
N GLN A 50 3.52 23.37 -9.44
CA GLN A 50 4.01 22.89 -8.15
C GLN A 50 3.57 21.44 -7.90
N THR A 51 4.29 20.69 -7.06
CA THR A 51 4.06 19.24 -6.85
C THR A 51 2.63 18.88 -6.43
N ASN A 52 1.97 19.75 -5.66
CA ASN A 52 0.57 19.59 -5.26
C ASN A 52 -0.44 19.76 -6.42
N GLU A 53 -0.06 20.51 -7.46
CA GLU A 53 -0.88 20.80 -8.64
C GLU A 53 -0.56 19.85 -9.82
N ARG A 54 0.49 19.04 -9.70
CA ARG A 54 0.85 18.04 -10.71
C ARG A 54 -0.19 16.93 -10.80
N GLU A 55 -0.65 16.72 -12.02
CA GLU A 55 -1.60 15.67 -12.40
C GLU A 55 -0.97 14.28 -12.32
N VAL A 56 0.36 14.18 -12.49
CA VAL A 56 1.10 12.93 -12.36
C VAL A 56 2.27 13.10 -11.40
N ILE A 57 2.37 12.17 -10.45
CA ILE A 57 3.54 12.05 -9.57
C ILE A 57 4.31 10.82 -9.94
N LEU A 58 5.59 11.02 -10.26
CA LEU A 58 6.56 9.97 -10.48
C LEU A 58 7.29 9.71 -9.17
N GLU A 59 7.31 8.45 -8.75
CA GLU A 59 8.19 8.04 -7.66
C GLU A 59 9.59 7.71 -8.22
N GLU A 60 10.61 8.06 -7.45
CA GLU A 60 12.00 7.79 -7.78
C GLU A 60 12.27 6.28 -7.72
N ALA A 61 13.09 5.78 -8.66
CA ALA A 61 13.55 4.41 -8.61
C ALA A 61 14.32 4.17 -7.31
N PHE A 62 13.83 3.24 -6.48
CA PHE A 62 14.48 2.90 -5.22
C PHE A 62 15.92 2.41 -5.41
N LYS A 63 16.78 2.69 -4.41
CA LYS A 63 18.10 2.07 -4.29
C LYS A 63 17.97 0.54 -4.28
N ALA A 64 18.98 -0.15 -4.82
CA ALA A 64 18.99 -1.60 -5.14
C ALA A 64 18.61 -2.58 -3.99
N ASN A 65 18.43 -2.11 -2.76
CA ASN A 65 18.13 -2.93 -1.57
C ASN A 65 16.69 -2.75 -1.05
N ALA A 66 15.83 -1.96 -1.70
CA ALA A 66 14.44 -1.81 -1.29
C ALA A 66 13.59 -3.01 -1.73
N SER A 67 12.85 -3.59 -0.79
CA SER A 67 11.90 -4.67 -1.07
C SER A 67 10.77 -4.19 -1.98
N GLU A 68 10.34 -5.03 -2.92
CA GLU A 68 9.17 -4.75 -3.78
C GLU A 68 7.89 -4.45 -2.96
N HIS A 69 7.79 -4.98 -1.73
CA HIS A 69 6.63 -4.81 -0.89
C HIS A 69 6.57 -3.48 -0.12
N SER A 70 7.64 -2.69 -0.09
CA SER A 70 7.64 -1.31 0.47
C SER A 70 7.69 -0.23 -0.60
N LYS A 71 7.76 -0.62 -1.88
CA LYS A 71 7.73 0.35 -2.97
C LYS A 71 6.39 1.08 -2.97
N LYS A 72 6.44 2.35 -3.35
CA LYS A 72 5.28 3.10 -3.80
C LYS A 72 5.06 2.81 -5.29
N PRO A 73 3.84 3.03 -5.80
CA PRO A 73 3.58 2.94 -7.23
C PRO A 73 4.46 3.91 -8.02
N ASP A 74 4.99 3.47 -9.17
CA ASP A 74 5.87 4.29 -10.02
C ASP A 74 5.22 5.58 -10.50
N TYR A 75 3.92 5.53 -10.81
CA TYR A 75 3.13 6.68 -11.20
C TYR A 75 1.84 6.75 -10.39
N THR A 76 1.50 7.96 -9.98
CA THR A 76 0.18 8.28 -9.42
C THR A 76 -0.50 9.33 -10.29
N PHE A 77 -1.62 8.96 -10.91
CA PHE A 77 -2.45 9.83 -11.73
C PHE A 77 -3.56 10.44 -10.89
N ARG A 78 -3.75 11.75 -11.00
CA ARG A 78 -4.59 12.54 -10.10
C ARG A 78 -5.40 13.60 -10.83
N LEU A 79 -6.59 13.87 -10.32
CA LEU A 79 -7.32 15.11 -10.61
C LEU A 79 -7.20 16.00 -9.37
N PHE A 80 -6.43 17.08 -9.49
CA PHE A 80 -5.96 17.86 -8.34
C PHE A 80 -5.24 16.95 -7.31
N SER A 81 -5.71 16.91 -6.06
CA SER A 81 -5.17 16.05 -5.00
C SER A 81 -5.80 14.65 -4.97
N GLU A 82 -6.88 14.43 -5.73
CA GLU A 82 -7.61 13.17 -5.73
C GLU A 82 -6.92 12.15 -6.63
N ARG A 83 -6.46 11.04 -6.05
CA ARG A 83 -5.84 9.94 -6.79
C ARG A 83 -6.91 9.20 -7.60
N LYS A 84 -6.63 8.93 -8.88
CA LYS A 84 -7.56 8.21 -9.78
C LYS A 84 -7.12 6.77 -10.03
N PHE A 85 -5.86 6.57 -10.41
CA PHE A 85 -5.25 5.26 -10.56
C PHE A 85 -3.74 5.30 -10.37
N PHE A 86 -3.16 4.13 -10.14
CA PHE A 86 -1.72 3.92 -10.09
C PHE A 86 -1.24 3.18 -11.33
N LEU A 87 0.01 3.40 -11.73
CA LEU A 87 0.74 2.55 -12.66
C LEU A 87 1.99 2.01 -11.97
N GLU A 88 2.16 0.70 -12.00
CA GLU A 88 3.42 0.02 -11.70
C GLU A 88 4.09 -0.34 -13.02
N ALA A 89 5.35 0.08 -13.18
CA ALA A 89 6.18 -0.29 -14.31
C ALA A 89 6.98 -1.56 -13.98
N LYS A 90 7.26 -2.38 -14.99
CA LYS A 90 8.25 -3.47 -14.89
C LYS A 90 9.11 -3.50 -16.13
N LYS A 91 10.31 -4.07 -16.03
CA LYS A 91 11.18 -4.28 -17.20
C LYS A 91 10.48 -5.14 -18.25
N PRO A 92 10.71 -4.91 -19.57
CA PRO A 92 10.03 -5.67 -20.62
C PRO A 92 10.24 -7.18 -20.54
N HIS A 93 11.44 -7.63 -20.17
CA HIS A 93 11.73 -9.07 -20.03
C HIS A 93 10.98 -9.78 -18.89
N ILE A 94 10.26 -9.05 -18.05
CA ILE A 94 9.39 -9.63 -17.02
C ILE A 94 8.05 -9.94 -17.66
N THR A 95 7.66 -11.22 -17.65
CA THR A 95 6.37 -11.74 -18.13
C THR A 95 5.24 -11.35 -17.17
N ILE A 96 4.80 -10.10 -17.21
CA ILE A 96 3.79 -9.55 -16.29
C ILE A 96 2.39 -10.15 -16.46
N GLU A 97 2.08 -10.68 -17.64
CA GLU A 97 0.79 -11.25 -18.02
C GLU A 97 0.52 -12.63 -17.41
N SER A 98 1.52 -13.23 -16.75
CA SER A 98 1.40 -14.49 -16.01
C SER A 98 2.06 -14.46 -14.63
N ASN A 99 2.42 -13.26 -14.13
CA ASN A 99 3.13 -13.11 -12.87
C ASN A 99 2.19 -12.71 -11.72
N ASN A 100 1.96 -13.66 -10.82
CA ASN A 100 1.09 -13.48 -9.66
C ASN A 100 1.61 -12.38 -8.71
N ASN A 101 2.92 -12.24 -8.54
CA ASN A 101 3.48 -11.30 -7.56
C ASN A 101 3.29 -9.86 -8.01
N THR A 102 3.54 -9.55 -9.28
CA THR A 102 3.34 -8.20 -9.83
C THR A 102 1.86 -7.82 -9.87
N ALA A 103 0.98 -8.77 -10.23
CA ALA A 103 -0.47 -8.57 -10.19
C ALA A 103 -0.97 -8.29 -8.77
N LYS A 104 -0.51 -9.08 -7.78
CA LYS A 104 -0.86 -8.86 -6.37
C LYS A 104 -0.31 -7.52 -5.86
N GLN A 105 0.91 -7.14 -6.22
CA GLN A 105 1.52 -5.87 -5.81
C GLN A 105 0.67 -4.67 -6.27
N VAL A 106 0.39 -4.57 -7.57
CA VAL A 106 -0.38 -3.43 -8.10
C VAL A 106 -1.81 -3.38 -7.54
N ARG A 107 -2.46 -4.54 -7.40
CA ARG A 107 -3.81 -4.63 -6.80
C ARG A 107 -3.82 -4.21 -5.34
N ARG A 108 -2.79 -4.53 -4.56
CA ARG A 108 -2.67 -4.11 -3.15
C ARG A 108 -2.57 -2.59 -3.04
N TYR A 109 -1.87 -1.92 -3.96
CA TYR A 109 -1.82 -0.45 -3.97
C TYR A 109 -3.21 0.13 -4.17
N GLY A 110 -3.91 -0.26 -5.23
CA GLY A 110 -5.25 0.24 -5.51
C GLY A 110 -6.27 -0.11 -4.43
N PHE A 111 -6.24 -1.35 -3.92
CA PHE A 111 -7.11 -1.79 -2.82
C PHE A 111 -6.87 -0.96 -1.57
N THR A 112 -5.62 -0.75 -1.16
CA THR A 112 -5.32 0.04 0.06
C THR A 112 -5.69 1.51 -0.09
N ALA A 113 -5.49 2.08 -1.28
CA ALA A 113 -5.82 3.47 -1.56
C ALA A 113 -7.28 3.70 -1.97
N LYS A 114 -8.13 2.65 -1.98
CA LYS A 114 -9.54 2.69 -2.41
C LYS A 114 -9.73 3.24 -3.82
N LEU A 115 -8.76 3.01 -4.70
CA LEU A 115 -8.89 3.39 -6.10
C LEU A 115 -9.81 2.41 -6.81
N LYS A 116 -10.38 2.82 -7.95
CA LYS A 116 -11.25 1.96 -8.76
C LYS A 116 -10.45 0.94 -9.56
N ILE A 117 -9.28 1.36 -10.06
CA ILE A 117 -8.40 0.51 -10.85
C ILE A 117 -6.93 0.71 -10.48
N SER A 118 -6.09 -0.22 -10.90
CA SER A 118 -4.65 -0.01 -11.01
C SER A 118 -4.10 -0.67 -12.27
N VAL A 119 -3.03 -0.10 -12.80
CA VAL A 119 -2.44 -0.47 -14.09
C VAL A 119 -1.06 -1.07 -13.88
N LEU A 120 -0.76 -2.16 -14.58
CA LEU A 120 0.56 -2.77 -14.65
C LEU A 120 1.03 -2.74 -16.10
N SER A 121 2.25 -2.25 -16.35
CA SER A 121 2.78 -2.25 -17.71
C SER A 121 4.29 -2.46 -17.76
N ASN A 122 4.72 -3.17 -18.79
CA ASN A 122 6.11 -3.27 -19.22
C ASN A 122 6.27 -2.74 -20.67
N PHE A 123 5.35 -1.87 -21.09
CA PHE A 123 5.03 -1.45 -22.46
C PHE A 123 4.59 -2.57 -23.41
N GLU A 124 5.19 -3.76 -23.36
CA GLU A 124 4.76 -4.91 -24.16
C GLU A 124 3.32 -5.32 -23.85
N TYR A 125 2.97 -5.27 -22.57
CA TYR A 125 1.60 -5.40 -22.10
C TYR A 125 1.18 -4.20 -21.25
N LEU A 126 -0.10 -3.87 -21.32
CA LEU A 126 -0.80 -2.98 -20.40
C LEU A 126 -2.00 -3.74 -19.83
N ILE A 127 -2.03 -3.91 -18.51
CA ILE A 127 -3.04 -4.71 -17.80
C ILE A 127 -3.74 -3.80 -16.79
N ILE A 128 -5.06 -3.80 -16.80
CA ILE A 128 -5.89 -3.05 -15.86
C ILE A 128 -6.57 -4.03 -14.91
N TYR A 129 -6.46 -3.76 -13.60
CA TYR A 129 -7.07 -4.57 -12.55
C TYR A 129 -8.15 -3.79 -11.78
N ASP A 130 -9.23 -4.50 -11.44
CA ASP A 130 -10.24 -4.10 -10.46
C ASP A 130 -9.62 -4.21 -9.05
N THR A 131 -9.74 -3.12 -8.29
CA THR A 131 -9.12 -2.98 -6.97
C THR A 131 -10.13 -3.02 -5.82
N SER A 132 -11.40 -3.34 -6.08
CA SER A 132 -12.43 -3.58 -5.05
C SER A 132 -12.26 -4.91 -4.32
N VAL A 133 -11.49 -5.85 -4.89
CA VAL A 133 -11.32 -7.20 -4.36
C VAL A 133 -10.09 -7.29 -3.47
N LYS A 134 -10.29 -7.67 -2.21
CA LYS A 134 -9.19 -7.95 -1.26
C LYS A 134 -8.18 -8.92 -1.88
N VAL A 135 -6.89 -8.58 -1.76
CA VAL A 135 -5.80 -9.39 -2.30
C VAL A 135 -5.43 -10.48 -1.30
N GLU A 136 -5.56 -11.73 -1.71
CA GLU A 136 -5.20 -12.90 -0.90
C GLU A 136 -3.86 -13.48 -1.32
N LYS A 137 -3.26 -14.32 -0.46
CA LYS A 137 -1.95 -14.95 -0.70
C LYS A 137 -1.93 -15.76 -2.00
N ASP A 138 -2.98 -16.53 -2.22
CA ASP A 138 -3.10 -17.52 -3.31
C ASP A 138 -3.78 -16.95 -4.56
N ASP A 139 -4.05 -15.65 -4.60
CA ASP A 139 -4.58 -14.97 -5.79
C ASP A 139 -3.63 -15.15 -6.99
N THR A 140 -4.22 -15.46 -8.13
CA THR A 140 -3.52 -15.56 -9.42
C THR A 140 -3.56 -14.23 -10.18
N PHE A 141 -2.70 -14.09 -11.19
CA PHE A 141 -2.67 -12.94 -12.10
C PHE A 141 -3.99 -12.71 -12.85
N GLN A 142 -4.89 -13.69 -12.92
CA GLN A 142 -6.19 -13.53 -13.57
C GLN A 142 -7.24 -12.90 -12.63
N LYS A 143 -7.01 -12.98 -11.32
CA LYS A 143 -7.97 -12.48 -10.33
C LYS A 143 -8.13 -10.96 -10.48
N ALA A 144 -9.38 -10.53 -10.66
CA ALA A 144 -9.74 -9.13 -10.83
C ALA A 144 -9.09 -8.44 -12.05
N LEU A 145 -8.61 -9.22 -13.03
CA LEU A 145 -8.17 -8.65 -14.31
C LEU A 145 -9.40 -8.14 -15.07
N VAL A 146 -9.36 -6.87 -15.48
CA VAL A 146 -10.43 -6.24 -16.27
C VAL A 146 -10.13 -6.39 -17.75
N THR A 147 -8.97 -5.92 -18.17
CA THR A 147 -8.53 -5.99 -19.57
C THR A 147 -7.01 -6.04 -19.66
N LYS A 148 -6.52 -6.54 -20.80
CA LYS A 148 -5.11 -6.64 -21.14
C LYS A 148 -4.95 -6.30 -22.62
N TYR A 149 -3.95 -5.49 -22.92
CA TYR A 149 -3.54 -5.15 -24.28
C TYR A 149 -2.08 -5.55 -24.48
N HIS A 150 -1.77 -6.10 -25.64
CA HIS A 150 -0.40 -6.21 -26.14
C HIS A 150 -0.04 -4.97 -26.96
N TYR A 151 1.24 -4.59 -27.04
CA TYR A 151 1.68 -3.36 -27.71
C TYR A 151 1.28 -3.30 -29.20
N SER A 152 1.15 -4.46 -29.86
CA SER A 152 0.69 -4.56 -31.24
C SER A 152 -0.78 -4.14 -31.41
N GLU A 153 -1.57 -4.14 -30.34
CA GLU A 153 -2.99 -3.75 -30.35
C GLU A 153 -3.18 -2.27 -30.05
N TYR A 154 -2.16 -1.58 -29.51
CA TYR A 154 -2.29 -0.20 -29.02
C TYR A 154 -2.80 0.78 -30.05
N GLU A 155 -2.43 0.66 -31.32
CA GLU A 155 -2.95 1.53 -32.38
C GLU A 155 -4.46 1.31 -32.58
N SER A 156 -4.89 0.06 -32.77
CA SER A 156 -6.30 -0.28 -33.00
C SER A 156 -7.19 -0.04 -31.78
N LYS A 157 -6.62 -0.11 -30.57
CA LYS A 157 -7.32 0.05 -29.29
C LYS A 157 -7.06 1.40 -28.63
N PHE A 158 -6.40 2.34 -29.31
CA PHE A 158 -5.94 3.56 -28.65
C PHE A 158 -7.06 4.41 -28.07
N GLU A 159 -8.18 4.53 -28.78
CA GLU A 159 -9.35 5.29 -28.31
C GLU A 159 -10.02 4.61 -27.11
N GLU A 160 -10.06 3.27 -27.07
CA GLU A 160 -10.52 2.52 -25.89
C GLU A 160 -9.60 2.78 -24.70
N ILE A 161 -8.27 2.73 -24.89
CA ILE A 161 -7.31 3.02 -23.83
C ILE A 161 -7.42 4.48 -23.34
N LYS A 162 -7.62 5.45 -24.24
CA LYS A 162 -7.89 6.85 -23.87
C LYS A 162 -9.16 7.00 -23.04
N HIS A 163 -10.22 6.28 -23.40
CA HIS A 163 -11.45 6.30 -22.61
C HIS A 163 -11.22 5.74 -21.20
N LEU A 164 -10.43 4.69 -21.06
CA LEU A 164 -10.19 4.04 -19.77
C LEU A 164 -9.19 4.79 -18.87
N LEU A 165 -8.14 5.41 -19.44
CA LEU A 165 -6.98 5.92 -18.71
C LEU A 165 -6.58 7.37 -19.07
N GLY A 166 -7.20 7.97 -20.08
CA GLY A 166 -6.81 9.27 -20.60
C GLY A 166 -7.22 10.44 -19.71
N LYS A 167 -6.46 11.54 -19.84
CA LYS A 167 -6.72 12.78 -19.09
C LYS A 167 -8.13 13.31 -19.35
N GLU A 168 -8.55 13.35 -20.62
CA GLU A 168 -9.88 13.87 -20.99
C GLU A 168 -11.02 13.08 -20.33
N SER A 169 -10.89 11.75 -20.28
CA SER A 169 -11.88 10.88 -19.61
C SER A 169 -12.00 11.20 -18.12
N VAL A 170 -10.86 11.44 -17.45
CA VAL A 170 -10.84 11.86 -16.04
C VAL A 170 -11.47 13.24 -15.85
N TYR A 171 -11.14 14.22 -16.70
CA TYR A 171 -11.59 15.61 -16.56
C TYR A 171 -13.07 15.80 -16.93
N SER A 172 -13.59 15.02 -17.86
CA SER A 172 -15.00 15.05 -18.27
C SER A 172 -15.94 14.30 -17.32
N GLY A 173 -15.39 13.47 -16.42
CA GLY A 173 -16.17 12.57 -15.56
C GLY A 173 -16.56 11.24 -16.23
N ALA A 174 -16.14 11.01 -17.48
CA ALA A 174 -16.34 9.73 -18.16
C ALA A 174 -15.67 8.57 -17.40
N PHE A 175 -14.47 8.80 -16.85
CA PHE A 175 -13.77 7.84 -15.98
C PHE A 175 -14.62 7.41 -14.78
N GLU A 176 -15.31 8.37 -14.14
CA GLU A 176 -16.15 8.07 -12.98
C GLU A 176 -17.34 7.18 -13.36
N THR A 177 -17.92 7.45 -14.53
CA THR A 177 -19.03 6.70 -15.08
C THR A 177 -18.62 5.29 -15.48
N GLU A 178 -17.49 5.16 -16.18
CA GLU A 178 -16.92 3.88 -16.63
C GLU A 178 -16.69 2.92 -15.46
N TRP A 179 -16.14 3.42 -14.36
CA TRP A 179 -15.72 2.61 -13.23
C TRP A 179 -16.73 2.60 -12.05
N LYS A 180 -17.96 3.06 -12.28
CA LYS A 180 -18.99 3.25 -11.24
C LYS A 180 -19.35 1.96 -10.49
N GLU A 181 -19.40 0.83 -11.20
CA GLU A 181 -19.71 -0.46 -10.58
C GLU A 181 -18.62 -0.88 -9.59
N ILE A 182 -17.34 -0.65 -9.93
CA ILE A 182 -16.22 -0.94 -9.03
C ILE A 182 -16.25 -0.02 -7.81
N GLU A 183 -16.53 1.27 -8.02
CA GLU A 183 -16.69 2.24 -6.93
C GLU A 183 -17.79 1.82 -5.95
N THR A 184 -18.92 1.31 -6.47
CA THR A 184 -20.02 0.81 -5.65
C THR A 184 -19.57 -0.37 -4.77
N LYS A 185 -18.82 -1.32 -5.33
CA LYS A 185 -18.23 -2.44 -4.56
C LYS A 185 -17.28 -1.95 -3.47
N ILE A 186 -16.43 -0.97 -3.78
CA ILE A 186 -15.50 -0.36 -2.81
C ILE A 186 -16.26 0.29 -1.65
N LYS A 187 -17.35 1.01 -1.95
CA LYS A 187 -18.19 1.65 -0.91
C LYS A 187 -18.93 0.64 -0.05
N GLN A 188 -19.39 -0.47 -0.62
CA GLN A 188 -20.01 -1.57 0.13
C GLN A 188 -19.00 -2.28 1.04
N TYR A 189 -17.74 -2.39 0.60
CA TYR A 189 -16.66 -3.05 1.32
C TYR A 189 -15.69 -2.02 1.89
N SER A 190 -16.04 -1.42 3.04
CA SER A 190 -15.20 -0.40 3.67
C SER A 190 -13.88 -0.99 4.15
N ILE A 191 -12.83 -0.77 3.34
CA ILE A 191 -11.44 -1.08 3.64
C ILE A 191 -11.01 -0.50 4.99
N ASP A 192 -11.50 0.70 5.32
CA ASP A 192 -11.27 1.29 6.64
C ASP A 192 -11.88 0.42 7.72
N ASN A 193 -13.14 0.00 7.58
CA ASN A 193 -13.79 -0.83 8.59
C ASN A 193 -13.05 -2.16 8.78
N LEU A 194 -12.53 -2.77 7.72
CA LEU A 194 -11.75 -4.00 7.84
C LEU A 194 -10.45 -3.78 8.59
N PHE A 195 -9.73 -2.70 8.27
CA PHE A 195 -8.47 -2.39 8.94
C PHE A 195 -8.72 -1.99 10.41
N LEU A 196 -9.72 -1.17 10.67
CA LEU A 196 -10.15 -0.76 12.00
C LEU A 196 -10.64 -1.95 12.84
N ASN A 197 -11.37 -2.89 12.25
CA ASN A 197 -11.73 -4.14 12.90
C ASN A 197 -10.49 -4.97 13.25
N GLN A 198 -9.49 -5.04 12.35
CA GLN A 198 -8.22 -5.71 12.63
C GLN A 198 -7.48 -5.05 13.81
N ILE A 199 -7.44 -3.72 13.90
CA ILE A 199 -6.91 -3.00 15.07
C ILE A 199 -7.64 -3.43 16.34
N ASN A 200 -8.97 -3.48 16.30
CA ASN A 200 -9.78 -3.88 17.45
C ASN A 200 -9.57 -5.33 17.87
N GLU A 201 -9.36 -6.26 16.94
CA GLU A 201 -8.96 -7.63 17.27
C GLU A 201 -7.56 -7.70 17.91
N TRP A 202 -6.60 -6.89 17.44
CA TRP A 202 -5.30 -6.76 18.11
C TRP A 202 -5.43 -6.20 19.51
N ARG A 203 -6.29 -5.19 19.72
CA ARG A 203 -6.54 -4.62 21.06
C ARG A 203 -7.09 -5.68 22.01
N LYS A 204 -8.11 -6.45 21.59
CA LYS A 204 -8.73 -7.50 22.41
C LYS A 204 -7.73 -8.61 22.74
N SER A 205 -7.03 -9.14 21.75
CA SER A 205 -6.06 -10.23 21.93
C SER A 205 -4.89 -9.82 22.82
N LEU A 206 -4.33 -8.62 22.59
CA LEU A 206 -3.26 -8.08 23.40
C LEU A 206 -3.72 -7.79 24.84
N GLY A 207 -4.91 -7.18 24.99
CA GLY A 207 -5.49 -6.89 26.30
C GLY A 207 -5.75 -8.16 27.11
N ALA A 208 -6.31 -9.20 26.47
CA ALA A 208 -6.56 -10.49 27.11
C ALA A 208 -5.26 -11.16 27.58
N GLU A 209 -4.22 -11.15 26.76
CA GLU A 209 -2.92 -11.72 27.13
C GLU A 209 -2.28 -10.92 28.29
N ILE A 210 -2.31 -9.59 28.26
CA ILE A 210 -1.82 -8.76 29.38
C ILE A 210 -2.59 -9.06 30.66
N PHE A 211 -3.92 -9.13 30.60
CA PHE A 211 -4.75 -9.40 31.77
C PHE A 211 -4.48 -10.79 32.37
N LYS A 212 -4.22 -11.80 31.54
CA LYS A 212 -3.86 -13.15 31.98
C LYS A 212 -2.58 -13.17 32.83
N HIS A 213 -1.56 -12.40 32.47
CA HIS A 213 -0.29 -12.32 33.21
C HIS A 213 -0.30 -11.30 34.34
N LYS A 214 -1.17 -10.28 34.28
CA LYS A 214 -1.35 -9.26 35.33
C LYS A 214 -2.84 -9.06 35.67
N PRO A 215 -3.51 -10.00 36.37
CA PRO A 215 -4.95 -9.93 36.62
C PRO A 215 -5.41 -8.75 37.49
N LYS A 216 -4.47 -8.09 38.17
CA LYS A 216 -4.72 -6.91 39.02
C LYS A 216 -4.42 -5.58 38.31
N ILE A 217 -4.18 -5.60 37.00
CA ILE A 217 -3.98 -4.37 36.23
C ILE A 217 -5.27 -3.53 36.23
N ASP A 218 -5.15 -2.23 36.46
CA ASP A 218 -6.29 -1.33 36.29
C ASP A 218 -6.63 -1.10 34.81
N GLU A 219 -7.87 -0.72 34.55
CA GLU A 219 -8.39 -0.55 33.20
C GLU A 219 -7.63 0.53 32.40
N GLN A 220 -7.24 1.61 33.06
CA GLN A 220 -6.50 2.70 32.43
C GLN A 220 -5.12 2.21 31.97
N GLN A 221 -4.36 1.58 32.87
CA GLN A 221 -3.07 0.97 32.54
C GLN A 221 -3.19 -0.07 31.42
N LEU A 222 -4.23 -0.92 31.42
CA LEU A 222 -4.43 -1.91 30.36
C LEU A 222 -4.57 -1.26 28.99
N ASN A 223 -5.42 -0.24 28.89
CA ASN A 223 -5.64 0.50 27.64
C ASN A 223 -4.38 1.24 27.21
N ASP A 224 -3.67 1.89 28.14
CA ASP A 224 -2.45 2.64 27.85
C ASP A 224 -1.34 1.74 27.31
N ILE A 225 -1.14 0.54 27.87
CA ILE A 225 -0.14 -0.41 27.39
C ILE A 225 -0.50 -0.92 25.99
N VAL A 226 -1.75 -1.32 25.77
CA VAL A 226 -2.23 -1.82 24.47
C VAL A 226 -2.06 -0.75 23.39
N GLN A 227 -2.50 0.48 23.67
CA GLN A 227 -2.40 1.60 22.74
C GLN A 227 -0.95 1.98 22.48
N SER A 228 -0.11 2.03 23.53
CA SER A 228 1.32 2.32 23.41
C SER A 228 2.01 1.32 22.49
N TYR A 229 1.78 0.01 22.68
CA TYR A 229 2.36 -1.00 21.79
C TYR A 229 1.90 -0.83 20.34
N LEU A 230 0.59 -0.77 20.10
CA LEU A 230 0.02 -0.67 18.74
C LEU A 230 0.51 0.58 18.02
N ASN A 231 0.53 1.72 18.69
CA ASN A 231 1.02 2.97 18.11
C ASN A 231 2.48 2.87 17.68
N ARG A 232 3.34 2.24 18.50
CA ARG A 232 4.77 2.08 18.18
C ARG A 232 5.00 1.18 16.97
N VAL A 233 4.33 0.02 16.90
CA VAL A 233 4.49 -0.90 15.77
C VAL A 233 3.88 -0.34 14.49
N LEU A 234 2.71 0.31 14.55
CA LEU A 234 2.09 0.96 13.40
C LEU A 234 2.95 2.11 12.89
N PHE A 235 3.47 2.96 13.79
CA PHE A 235 4.34 4.06 13.44
C PHE A 235 5.61 3.56 12.74
N LEU A 236 6.31 2.59 13.34
CA LEU A 236 7.52 2.02 12.74
C LEU A 236 7.23 1.34 11.41
N ARG A 237 6.09 0.66 11.26
CA ARG A 237 5.68 0.08 9.98
C ARG A 237 5.47 1.15 8.91
N VAL A 238 4.86 2.28 9.26
CA VAL A 238 4.74 3.45 8.36
C VAL A 238 6.11 4.03 8.02
N CYS A 239 7.04 4.10 8.98
CA CYS A 239 8.41 4.56 8.74
C CYS A 239 9.17 3.64 7.77
N GLU A 240 9.01 2.31 7.89
CA GLU A 240 9.59 1.34 6.96
C GLU A 240 9.10 1.59 5.53
N ASP A 241 7.79 1.78 5.32
CA ASP A 241 7.24 2.01 3.97
C ASP A 241 7.51 3.41 3.42
N ARG A 242 7.87 4.37 4.29
CA ARG A 242 8.33 5.71 3.90
C ARG A 242 9.85 5.77 3.73
N ASN A 243 10.57 4.65 3.84
CA ASN A 243 12.03 4.57 3.75
C ASN A 243 12.76 5.44 4.77
N LEU A 244 12.09 5.73 5.89
CA LEU A 244 12.71 6.34 7.06
C LEU A 244 13.41 5.26 7.91
N GLU A 245 12.94 4.01 7.82
CA GLU A 245 13.49 2.83 8.46
C GLU A 245 13.71 1.70 7.46
N ASP A 246 14.62 0.78 7.78
CA ASP A 246 14.90 -0.39 6.95
C ASP A 246 13.69 -1.33 6.91
N TYR A 247 13.24 -1.68 5.71
CA TYR A 247 12.08 -2.54 5.53
C TYR A 247 12.23 -3.91 6.21
N GLN A 248 11.12 -4.43 6.75
CA GLN A 248 11.02 -5.72 7.45
C GLN A 248 11.88 -5.82 8.71
N THR A 249 12.34 -4.71 9.28
CA THR A 249 13.07 -4.74 10.55
C THR A 249 12.22 -5.35 11.65
N LEU A 250 10.95 -4.93 11.80
CA LEU A 250 10.07 -5.54 12.81
C LEU A 250 9.76 -7.00 12.49
N LEU A 251 9.55 -7.34 11.21
CA LEU A 251 9.28 -8.72 10.80
C LEU A 251 10.44 -9.65 11.12
N LYS A 252 11.69 -9.20 10.92
CA LYS A 252 12.89 -9.96 11.31
C LYS A 252 12.90 -10.26 12.81
N PHE A 253 12.57 -9.28 13.64
CA PHE A 253 12.46 -9.47 15.09
C PHE A 253 11.34 -10.45 15.44
N ALA A 254 10.18 -10.34 14.79
CA ALA A 254 9.04 -11.24 15.01
C ALA A 254 9.29 -12.68 14.54
N ASN A 255 10.16 -12.90 13.56
CA ASN A 255 10.54 -14.23 13.11
C ASN A 255 11.60 -14.87 14.04
N ALA A 256 12.48 -14.04 14.63
CA ALA A 256 13.48 -14.48 15.59
C ALA A 256 12.98 -14.51 17.05
N ASN A 257 11.75 -14.01 17.30
CA ASN A 257 11.24 -13.71 18.64
C ASN A 257 12.20 -12.83 19.48
N ASP A 258 12.89 -11.89 18.83
CA ASP A 258 13.96 -11.09 19.44
C ASP A 258 13.41 -9.84 20.13
N PHE A 259 12.96 -10.01 21.36
CA PHE A 259 12.44 -8.91 22.18
C PHE A 259 13.49 -7.85 22.48
N LYS A 260 14.74 -8.25 22.70
CA LYS A 260 15.82 -7.32 23.00
C LYS A 260 16.04 -6.36 21.83
N ALA A 261 16.01 -6.87 20.60
CA ALA A 261 16.11 -6.04 19.40
C ALA A 261 14.89 -5.12 19.23
N LEU A 262 13.67 -5.63 19.50
CA LEU A 262 12.45 -4.82 19.43
C LEU A 262 12.46 -3.65 20.44
N ILE A 263 12.80 -3.91 21.70
CA ILE A 263 12.93 -2.88 22.75
C ILE A 263 13.95 -1.83 22.34
N LYS A 264 15.15 -2.27 21.95
CA LYS A 264 16.20 -1.36 21.48
C LYS A 264 15.73 -0.52 20.30
N LYS A 265 14.92 -1.10 19.40
CA LYS A 265 14.35 -0.37 18.26
C LYS A 265 13.35 0.70 18.70
N PHE A 266 12.50 0.41 19.69
CA PHE A 266 11.61 1.42 20.27
C PHE A 266 12.38 2.57 20.93
N GLU A 267 13.43 2.28 21.69
CA GLU A 267 14.28 3.33 22.30
C GLU A 267 15.00 4.19 21.25
N GLN A 268 15.47 3.58 20.17
CA GLN A 268 16.10 4.31 19.06
C GLN A 268 15.09 5.20 18.32
N ALA A 269 13.88 4.69 18.09
CA ALA A 269 12.81 5.43 17.45
C ALA A 269 12.38 6.63 18.30
N ASP A 270 12.29 6.45 19.61
CA ASP A 270 12.00 7.53 20.56
C ASP A 270 13.01 8.68 20.42
N LYS A 271 14.30 8.36 20.52
CA LYS A 271 15.38 9.35 20.37
C LYS A 271 15.39 10.03 19.01
N ARG A 272 15.06 9.30 17.94
CA ARG A 272 15.13 9.80 16.57
C ARG A 272 13.92 10.69 16.21
N TYR A 273 12.73 10.29 16.61
CA TYR A 273 11.48 10.93 16.19
C TYR A 273 10.87 11.83 17.26
N ASN A 274 11.26 11.67 18.53
CA ASN A 274 10.87 12.47 19.70
C ASN A 274 9.37 12.81 19.71
N SER A 275 8.55 11.78 19.47
CA SER A 275 7.11 11.95 19.22
C SER A 275 6.26 11.88 20.50
N GLY A 276 6.86 11.59 21.65
CA GLY A 276 6.14 11.25 22.89
C GLY A 276 5.44 9.89 22.87
N LEU A 277 5.36 9.22 21.71
CA LEU A 277 4.71 7.90 21.55
C LEU A 277 5.47 6.77 22.25
N PHE A 278 6.76 6.97 22.53
CA PHE A 278 7.63 5.97 23.10
C PHE A 278 8.00 6.26 24.57
N ASP A 279 7.55 7.40 25.12
CA ASP A 279 8.01 7.92 26.41
C ASP A 279 7.65 7.05 27.63
N GLN A 280 6.58 6.23 27.64
CA GLN A 280 6.23 5.41 28.83
C GLN A 280 5.48 4.08 28.62
N LEU A 281 5.66 3.21 29.64
CA LEU A 281 4.90 2.01 30.08
C LEU A 281 4.93 0.70 29.27
N LEU A 282 6.07 0.35 28.66
CA LEU A 282 6.41 -1.07 28.47
C LEU A 282 7.62 -1.38 29.33
N LYS A 283 7.40 -1.55 30.65
CA LYS A 283 8.44 -2.09 31.53
C LYS A 283 8.70 -3.54 31.12
N ASP A 284 9.98 -3.87 30.94
CA ASP A 284 10.53 -5.10 30.33
C ASP A 284 9.84 -6.42 30.75
N ILE A 285 9.29 -6.47 31.96
CA ILE A 285 8.64 -7.64 32.57
C ILE A 285 7.34 -8.06 31.85
N ILE A 286 6.62 -7.13 31.23
CA ILE A 286 5.38 -7.42 30.49
C ILE A 286 5.72 -8.06 29.13
N ILE A 287 6.85 -7.71 28.53
CA ILE A 287 7.18 -8.10 27.16
C ILE A 287 7.79 -9.50 27.09
N GLU A 288 8.59 -9.91 28.08
CA GLU A 288 9.25 -11.23 28.06
C GLU A 288 8.27 -12.41 28.25
N ASN A 289 7.14 -12.21 28.94
CA ASN A 289 6.16 -13.27 29.22
C ASN A 289 4.93 -13.30 28.26
N ILE A 290 4.71 -12.26 27.45
CA ILE A 290 3.49 -12.06 26.61
C ILE A 290 3.73 -12.49 25.15
N SER A 291 4.64 -13.45 24.95
CA SER A 291 5.48 -13.55 23.75
C SER A 291 4.73 -13.73 22.42
N SER A 292 3.64 -14.50 22.36
CA SER A 292 3.07 -14.92 21.07
C SER A 292 2.21 -13.85 20.36
N VAL A 293 1.45 -13.06 21.12
CA VAL A 293 0.49 -12.09 20.54
C VAL A 293 1.23 -10.90 19.92
N PHE A 294 2.31 -10.42 20.55
CA PHE A 294 3.14 -9.33 20.04
C PHE A 294 3.64 -9.63 18.63
N TRP A 295 4.23 -10.81 18.45
CA TRP A 295 4.78 -11.24 17.17
C TRP A 295 3.69 -11.50 16.13
N THR A 296 2.53 -12.00 16.55
CA THR A 296 1.37 -12.18 15.66
C THR A 296 0.91 -10.84 15.09
N ILE A 297 0.75 -9.81 15.93
CA ILE A 297 0.38 -8.46 15.49
C ILE A 297 1.40 -7.93 14.48
N ILE A 298 2.71 -8.07 14.77
CA ILE A 298 3.75 -7.62 13.85
C ILE A 298 3.66 -8.35 12.52
N LYS A 299 3.54 -9.68 12.50
CA LYS A 299 3.43 -10.47 11.26
C LYS A 299 2.22 -10.06 10.42
N GLN A 300 1.08 -9.79 11.05
CA GLN A 300 -0.15 -9.31 10.41
C GLN A 300 -0.07 -7.87 9.86
N LEU A 301 1.05 -7.16 10.05
CA LEU A 301 1.35 -5.89 9.38
C LEU A 301 2.10 -6.05 8.04
N TYR A 302 2.52 -7.27 7.70
CA TYR A 302 3.29 -7.58 6.49
C TYR A 302 2.54 -8.50 5.55
N TYR A 303 2.76 -8.31 4.25
CA TYR A 303 2.33 -9.27 3.24
C TYR A 303 3.08 -10.61 3.44
N PRO A 304 2.43 -11.79 3.28
CA PRO A 304 1.07 -12.00 2.78
C PRO A 304 -0.05 -12.00 3.81
N GLU A 305 0.25 -11.86 5.12
CA GLU A 305 -0.80 -11.84 6.15
C GLU A 305 -1.64 -10.56 6.11
N SER A 306 -1.02 -9.45 5.70
CA SER A 306 -1.67 -8.17 5.44
C SER A 306 -1.90 -7.93 3.95
N PRO A 307 -3.13 -7.64 3.51
CA PRO A 307 -3.38 -7.18 2.15
C PRO A 307 -2.92 -5.72 1.95
N TYR A 308 -2.71 -4.96 3.02
CA TYR A 308 -2.51 -3.52 2.95
C TYR A 308 -1.08 -3.15 2.54
N SER A 309 -0.95 -2.03 1.82
CA SER A 309 0.33 -1.41 1.49
C SER A 309 0.45 -0.07 2.22
N PHE A 310 1.28 0.01 3.26
CA PHE A 310 1.36 1.21 4.07
C PHE A 310 2.02 2.39 3.34
N SER A 311 2.70 2.13 2.23
CA SER A 311 3.23 3.14 1.31
C SER A 311 2.16 4.05 0.68
N VAL A 312 0.90 3.59 0.61
CA VAL A 312 -0.20 4.34 -0.03
C VAL A 312 -1.36 4.71 0.90
N PHE A 313 -1.32 4.34 2.19
CA PHE A 313 -2.34 4.75 3.17
C PHE A 313 -2.51 6.27 3.19
N SER A 314 -3.76 6.73 3.21
CA SER A 314 -4.05 8.15 3.41
C SER A 314 -3.77 8.55 4.87
N SER A 315 -3.54 9.83 5.08
CA SER A 315 -3.50 10.43 6.42
C SER A 315 -4.77 10.16 7.21
N ASP A 316 -5.90 10.07 6.52
CA ASP A 316 -7.23 9.96 7.13
C ASP A 316 -7.39 8.61 7.85
N VAL A 317 -6.85 7.52 7.29
CA VAL A 317 -6.90 6.19 7.95
C VAL A 317 -6.14 6.21 9.27
N LEU A 318 -4.99 6.88 9.33
CA LEU A 318 -4.26 7.05 10.58
C LEU A 318 -5.08 7.87 11.58
N GLY A 319 -5.75 8.93 11.13
CA GLY A 319 -6.71 9.70 11.94
C GLY A 319 -7.82 8.82 12.51
N SER A 320 -8.45 7.98 11.69
CA SER A 320 -9.53 7.08 12.12
C SER A 320 -9.08 6.05 13.15
N ILE A 321 -7.83 5.58 13.10
CA ILE A 321 -7.27 4.71 14.15
C ILE A 321 -7.30 5.43 15.51
N TYR A 322 -6.83 6.69 15.55
CA TYR A 322 -6.86 7.49 16.77
C TYR A 322 -8.29 7.73 17.28
N GLU A 323 -9.24 8.00 16.37
CA GLU A 323 -10.65 8.17 16.73
C GLU A 323 -11.25 6.90 17.36
N ILE A 324 -10.87 5.71 16.91
CA ILE A 324 -11.29 4.45 17.54
C ILE A 324 -10.70 4.26 18.94
N PHE A 325 -9.42 4.61 19.13
CA PHE A 325 -8.84 4.60 20.47
C PHE A 325 -9.52 5.60 21.42
N LEU A 326 -10.04 6.70 20.89
CA LEU A 326 -10.80 7.69 21.65
C LEU A 326 -12.23 7.22 21.97
N SER A 327 -12.91 6.56 21.03
CA SER A 327 -14.32 6.17 21.16
C SER A 327 -14.57 4.84 21.86
N GLU A 328 -13.59 3.94 21.92
CA GLU A 328 -13.72 2.62 22.54
C GLU A 328 -12.62 2.35 23.56
N LYS A 329 -12.90 1.55 24.60
CA LYS A 329 -11.94 1.09 25.60
C LYS A 329 -12.07 -0.39 25.88
N LEU A 330 -10.97 -1.01 26.28
CA LEU A 330 -10.96 -2.34 26.87
C LEU A 330 -11.46 -2.25 28.30
N THR A 331 -12.31 -3.18 28.70
CA THR A 331 -12.79 -3.34 30.08
C THR A 331 -12.80 -4.83 30.43
N VAL A 332 -12.78 -5.14 31.73
CA VAL A 332 -12.83 -6.52 32.21
C VAL A 332 -14.23 -6.79 32.74
N GLN A 333 -14.98 -7.65 32.06
CA GLN A 333 -16.30 -8.09 32.47
C GLN A 333 -16.25 -9.59 32.75
N ASN A 334 -16.62 -10.00 33.97
CA ASN A 334 -16.60 -11.41 34.39
C ASN A 334 -15.25 -12.11 34.14
N GLY A 335 -14.13 -11.39 34.32
CA GLY A 335 -12.77 -11.91 34.09
C GLY A 335 -12.37 -12.02 32.62
N VAL A 336 -13.17 -11.51 31.68
CA VAL A 336 -12.89 -11.49 30.25
C VAL A 336 -12.66 -10.06 29.78
N VAL A 337 -11.61 -9.85 29.00
CA VAL A 337 -11.33 -8.55 28.37
C VAL A 337 -12.24 -8.36 27.17
N VAL A 338 -13.05 -7.31 27.19
CA VAL A 338 -13.99 -6.95 26.11
C VAL A 338 -13.80 -5.49 25.70
N LEU A 339 -14.14 -5.19 24.45
CA LEU A 339 -14.10 -3.82 23.93
C LEU A 339 -15.50 -3.19 24.06
N VAL A 340 -15.58 -2.00 24.65
CA VAL A 340 -16.83 -1.26 24.87
C VAL A 340 -16.70 0.19 24.41
N LYS A 341 -17.81 0.82 24.04
CA LYS A 341 -17.84 2.26 23.75
C LYS A 341 -17.59 3.07 25.02
N LYS A 342 -16.83 4.14 24.90
CA LYS A 342 -16.67 5.11 25.99
C LYS A 342 -17.96 5.93 26.14
N PRO A 343 -18.28 6.37 27.37
CA PRO A 343 -19.45 7.20 27.66
C PRO A 343 -19.47 8.51 26.87
#